data_AF-D6Z637-F1
#
_entry.id   AF-D6Z637-F1
#
_cell.length_a   1.000
_cell.length_b   1.000
_cell.length_c   1.000
_cell.angle_alpha   90.00
_cell.angle_beta   90.00
_cell.angle_gamma   90.00
#
_symmetry.space_group_name_H-M   'P 1'
#
loop_
_entity.id
_entity.type
_entity.pdbx_description
1 polymer ?
#
loop_
_entity_poly.entity_id
_entity_poly.type
_entity_poly.pdbx_seq_one_letter_code
_entity_poly.pdbx_strand_id
1 'polypeptide(L)'
;MGLWRWWKRWRRTRLLHRRALPAEVWEAACRHPPELFTGLSAEERARLRRLVTLFLAEKRFYGARGLQLTPAMRAAIAAQACLPILNLDLDCYRGWTSIVVYADTFVAPREETDEDGIVHSGSEVLAGEAWDGGPVVLSWADCARGSYPHGPASNVVIHEFAHKLDMLSGAVNGMPLLPRGVSREAWAAALGGGYEQLRGELERGEEPALDEYAAEDPGEFFAVISEYFFMAPLYLQHYLPAVYEQLTLYYRQDPAARQQRST
;
A
#
# COMPACT_ATOMS: atom_id res chain seq x y z
N MET A 1 21.69 -8.44 -21.08
CA MET A 1 20.42 -7.98 -20.46
C MET A 1 19.13 -8.47 -21.15
N GLY A 2 19.13 -8.90 -22.43
CA GLY A 2 17.89 -9.30 -23.14
C GLY A 2 17.28 -10.65 -22.72
N LEU A 3 18.11 -11.66 -22.44
CA LEU A 3 17.65 -13.04 -22.19
C LEU A 3 16.84 -13.17 -20.88
N TRP A 4 17.27 -12.49 -19.81
CA TRP A 4 16.58 -12.48 -18.51
C TRP A 4 15.20 -11.82 -18.61
N ARG A 5 15.10 -10.65 -19.28
CA ARG A 5 13.82 -9.95 -19.47
C ARG A 5 12.88 -10.75 -20.35
N TRP A 6 13.40 -11.41 -21.39
CA TRP A 6 12.63 -12.30 -22.25
C TRP A 6 12.11 -13.52 -21.49
N TRP A 7 12.97 -14.22 -20.74
CA TRP A 7 12.58 -15.38 -19.93
C TRP A 7 11.54 -15.01 -18.86
N LYS A 8 11.72 -13.88 -18.19
CA LYS A 8 10.77 -13.35 -17.20
C LYS A 8 9.41 -13.04 -17.84
N ARG A 9 9.40 -12.38 -19.01
CA ARG A 9 8.17 -12.10 -19.77
C ARG A 9 7.48 -13.39 -20.19
N TRP A 10 8.22 -14.35 -20.73
CA TRP A 10 7.69 -15.67 -21.10
C TRP A 10 7.09 -16.41 -19.91
N ARG A 11 7.78 -16.43 -18.76
CA ARG A 11 7.30 -17.03 -17.51
C ARG A 11 6.01 -16.36 -17.04
N ARG A 12 5.94 -15.02 -17.05
CA ARG A 12 4.72 -14.26 -16.70
C ARG A 12 3.56 -14.60 -17.63
N THR A 13 3.77 -14.62 -18.95
CA THR A 13 2.73 -15.01 -19.93
C THR A 13 2.22 -16.43 -19.67
N ARG A 14 3.11 -17.38 -19.38
CA ARG A 14 2.72 -18.76 -19.07
C ARG A 14 1.94 -18.86 -17.76
N LEU A 15 2.30 -18.09 -16.73
CA LEU A 15 1.57 -18.03 -15.47
C LEU A 15 0.17 -17.46 -15.65
N LEU A 16 0.02 -16.38 -16.44
CA LEU A 16 -1.29 -15.80 -16.75
C LEU A 16 -2.23 -16.81 -17.41
N HIS A 17 -1.74 -17.66 -18.32
CA HIS A 17 -2.55 -18.70 -18.93
C HIS A 17 -2.88 -19.85 -17.97
N ARG A 18 -1.93 -20.28 -17.13
CA ARG A 18 -2.12 -21.47 -16.27
C ARG A 18 -2.83 -21.18 -14.94
N ARG A 19 -2.79 -19.93 -14.48
CA ARG A 19 -3.29 -19.52 -13.16
C ARG A 19 -4.28 -18.36 -13.26
N ALA A 20 -4.94 -18.21 -14.41
CA ALA A 20 -5.92 -17.15 -14.61
C ALA A 20 -6.88 -17.07 -13.41
N LEU A 21 -6.91 -15.91 -12.75
CA LEU A 21 -7.80 -15.70 -11.61
C LEU A 21 -9.24 -15.88 -12.08
N PRO A 22 -10.05 -16.79 -11.50
CA PRO A 22 -11.43 -16.99 -11.93
C PRO A 22 -12.26 -15.71 -11.82
N ALA A 23 -13.24 -15.53 -12.70
CA ALA A 23 -13.98 -14.27 -12.80
C ALA A 23 -14.79 -13.99 -11.53
N GLU A 24 -15.41 -15.01 -10.97
CA GLU A 24 -16.17 -14.97 -9.72
C GLU A 24 -15.31 -14.57 -8.52
N VAL A 25 -14.07 -15.08 -8.44
CA VAL A 25 -13.11 -14.71 -7.38
C VAL A 25 -12.64 -13.26 -7.56
N TRP A 26 -12.41 -12.84 -8.81
CA TRP A 26 -12.02 -11.47 -9.14
C TRP A 26 -13.11 -10.45 -8.80
N GLU A 27 -14.35 -10.69 -9.19
CA GLU A 27 -15.46 -9.79 -8.87
C GLU A 27 -15.75 -9.77 -7.37
N ALA A 28 -15.59 -10.90 -6.66
CA ALA A 28 -15.68 -10.91 -5.20
C ALA A 28 -14.57 -10.07 -4.56
N ALA A 29 -13.32 -10.20 -5.03
CA ALA A 29 -12.19 -9.41 -4.54
C ALA A 29 -12.39 -7.90 -4.71
N CYS A 30 -12.95 -7.48 -5.85
CA CYS A 30 -13.23 -6.06 -6.13
C CYS A 30 -14.33 -5.44 -5.23
N ARG A 31 -14.98 -6.22 -4.37
CA ARG A 31 -15.97 -5.73 -3.39
C ARG A 31 -15.36 -5.40 -2.03
N HIS A 32 -14.03 -5.47 -1.89
CA HIS A 32 -13.34 -5.30 -0.62
C HIS A 32 -12.07 -4.46 -0.78
N PRO A 33 -12.12 -3.15 -0.48
CA PRO A 33 -13.29 -2.27 -0.51
C PRO A 33 -13.65 -1.84 -1.96
N PRO A 34 -14.95 -1.70 -2.34
CA PRO A 34 -15.34 -1.34 -3.70
C PRO A 34 -14.92 0.09 -4.11
N GLU A 35 -14.75 0.98 -3.14
CA GLU A 35 -14.41 2.38 -3.34
C GLU A 35 -13.05 2.52 -4.06
N LEU A 36 -12.07 1.64 -3.75
CA LEU A 36 -10.75 1.61 -4.40
C LEU A 36 -10.78 1.31 -5.89
N PHE A 37 -11.76 0.53 -6.34
CA PHE A 37 -11.85 0.06 -7.72
C PHE A 37 -12.87 0.84 -8.55
N THR A 38 -13.55 1.80 -7.93
CA THR A 38 -14.53 2.66 -8.59
C THR A 38 -13.82 3.61 -9.57
N GLY A 39 -14.38 3.76 -10.77
CA GLY A 39 -13.80 4.61 -11.82
C GLY A 39 -12.63 4.03 -12.60
N LEU A 40 -12.19 2.79 -12.29
CA LEU A 40 -11.26 2.07 -13.16
C LEU A 40 -11.95 1.70 -14.48
N SER A 41 -11.30 2.07 -15.60
CA SER A 41 -11.73 1.65 -16.93
C SER A 41 -11.67 0.13 -17.09
N ALA A 42 -12.37 -0.41 -18.08
CA ALA A 42 -12.32 -1.85 -18.39
C ALA A 42 -10.88 -2.33 -18.68
N GLU A 43 -10.06 -1.48 -19.32
CA GLU A 43 -8.66 -1.77 -19.59
C GLU A 43 -7.84 -1.81 -18.28
N GLU A 44 -8.00 -0.82 -17.41
CA GLU A 44 -7.33 -0.78 -16.10
C GLU A 44 -7.72 -1.99 -15.24
N ARG A 45 -9.02 -2.34 -15.17
CA ARG A 45 -9.49 -3.53 -14.45
C ARG A 45 -8.86 -4.80 -15.02
N ALA A 46 -8.74 -4.93 -16.34
CA ALA A 46 -8.09 -6.07 -16.97
C ALA A 46 -6.58 -6.11 -16.70
N ARG A 47 -5.89 -4.96 -16.70
CA ARG A 47 -4.46 -4.86 -16.32
C ARG A 47 -4.25 -5.24 -14.86
N LEU A 48 -5.09 -4.72 -13.96
CA LEU A 48 -5.04 -5.03 -12.53
C LEU A 48 -5.26 -6.53 -12.28
N ARG A 49 -6.27 -7.15 -12.89
CA ARG A 49 -6.51 -8.60 -12.77
C ARG A 49 -5.31 -9.44 -13.21
N ARG A 50 -4.63 -9.04 -14.29
CA ARG A 50 -3.38 -9.70 -14.73
C ARG A 50 -2.26 -9.52 -13.70
N LEU A 51 -2.10 -8.32 -13.16
CA LEU A 51 -1.10 -8.02 -12.15
C LEU A 51 -1.33 -8.83 -10.87
N VAL A 52 -2.58 -8.88 -10.40
CA VAL A 52 -3.03 -9.71 -9.27
C VAL A 52 -2.77 -11.18 -9.50
N THR A 53 -3.05 -11.69 -10.70
CA THR A 53 -2.78 -13.09 -11.06
C THR A 53 -1.29 -13.42 -10.91
N LEU A 54 -0.41 -12.51 -11.34
CA LEU A 54 1.03 -12.68 -11.19
C LEU A 54 1.48 -12.57 -9.73
N PHE A 55 0.94 -11.59 -9.01
CA PHE A 55 1.21 -11.39 -7.59
C PHE A 55 0.87 -12.65 -6.77
N LEU A 56 -0.33 -13.21 -6.96
CA LEU A 56 -0.76 -14.45 -6.31
C LEU A 56 0.10 -15.67 -6.67
N ALA A 57 0.78 -15.62 -7.82
CA ALA A 57 1.70 -16.69 -8.22
C ALA A 57 3.11 -16.54 -7.63
N GLU A 58 3.53 -15.30 -7.33
CA GLU A 58 4.86 -14.98 -6.79
C GLU A 58 4.88 -14.88 -5.26
N LYS A 59 3.75 -14.52 -4.64
CA LYS A 59 3.61 -14.33 -3.19
C LYS A 59 2.94 -15.52 -2.52
N ARG A 60 3.31 -15.78 -1.27
CA ARG A 60 2.79 -16.86 -0.44
C ARG A 60 1.99 -16.25 0.71
N PHE A 61 0.72 -16.65 0.84
CA PHE A 61 -0.12 -16.21 1.94
C PHE A 61 -0.30 -17.32 2.97
N TYR A 62 -0.18 -16.93 4.23
CA TYR A 62 -0.30 -17.76 5.42
C TYR A 62 -1.39 -17.18 6.31
N GLY A 63 -2.35 -18.01 6.71
CA GLY A 63 -3.33 -17.62 7.74
C GLY A 63 -2.77 -17.94 9.12
N ALA A 64 -2.73 -16.95 10.00
CA ALA A 64 -2.30 -17.08 11.37
C ALA A 64 -3.44 -17.52 12.28
N ARG A 65 -3.10 -18.12 13.44
CA ARG A 65 -4.07 -18.52 14.49
C ARG A 65 -5.26 -19.34 13.97
N GLY A 66 -5.01 -20.22 13.01
CA GLY A 66 -6.03 -21.12 12.44
C GLY A 66 -6.88 -20.52 11.31
N LEU A 67 -6.68 -19.25 10.94
CA LEU A 67 -7.41 -18.61 9.84
C LEU A 67 -7.22 -19.38 8.53
N GLN A 68 -8.30 -19.85 7.93
CA GLN A 68 -8.29 -20.50 6.62
C GLN A 68 -8.50 -19.46 5.51
N LEU A 69 -7.42 -19.10 4.83
CA LEU A 69 -7.47 -18.09 3.76
C LEU A 69 -8.14 -18.62 2.49
N THR A 70 -9.35 -18.09 2.22
CA THR A 70 -10.09 -18.38 0.99
C THR A 70 -9.42 -17.75 -0.24
N PRO A 71 -9.69 -18.25 -1.46
CA PRO A 71 -9.22 -17.62 -2.69
C PRO A 71 -9.65 -16.14 -2.83
N ALA A 72 -10.87 -15.81 -2.39
CA ALA A 72 -11.39 -14.44 -2.43
C ALA A 72 -10.62 -13.49 -1.50
N MET A 73 -10.29 -13.92 -0.27
CA MET A 73 -9.49 -13.11 0.66
C MET A 73 -8.10 -12.80 0.08
N ARG A 74 -7.41 -13.83 -0.43
CA ARG A 74 -6.10 -13.66 -1.06
C ARG A 74 -6.17 -12.71 -2.25
N ALA A 75 -7.20 -12.85 -3.09
CA ALA A 75 -7.42 -12.00 -4.25
C ALA A 75 -7.78 -10.56 -3.87
N ALA A 76 -8.55 -10.33 -2.80
CA ALA A 76 -8.87 -9.00 -2.29
C ALA A 76 -7.62 -8.26 -1.83
N ILE A 77 -6.83 -8.87 -0.94
CA ILE A 77 -5.54 -8.30 -0.48
C ILE A 77 -4.63 -8.04 -1.68
N ALA A 78 -4.50 -9.00 -2.59
CA ALA A 78 -3.67 -8.82 -3.78
C ALA A 78 -4.16 -7.69 -4.70
N ALA A 79 -5.47 -7.49 -4.83
CA ALA A 79 -6.04 -6.40 -5.62
C ALA A 79 -5.73 -5.02 -5.03
N GLN A 80 -5.86 -4.87 -3.71
CA GLN A 80 -5.49 -3.65 -2.99
C GLN A 80 -3.99 -3.38 -3.13
N ALA A 81 -3.15 -4.38 -2.84
CA ALA A 81 -1.70 -4.29 -2.95
C ALA A 81 -1.20 -3.96 -4.37
N CYS A 82 -1.88 -4.49 -5.41
CA CYS A 82 -1.50 -4.27 -6.80
C CYS A 82 -2.00 -2.94 -7.38
N LEU A 83 -2.95 -2.26 -6.73
CA LEU A 83 -3.48 -1.00 -7.24
C LEU A 83 -2.42 0.11 -7.26
N PRO A 84 -1.60 0.34 -6.20
CA PRO A 84 -0.50 1.31 -6.24
C PRO A 84 0.48 1.08 -7.41
N ILE A 85 0.80 -0.17 -7.70
CA ILE A 85 1.77 -0.55 -8.73
C ILE A 85 1.15 -0.81 -10.11
N LEU A 86 -0.12 -0.46 -10.35
CA LEU A 86 -0.84 -0.72 -11.59
C LEU A 86 -0.10 -0.21 -12.85
N ASN A 87 0.51 0.97 -12.76
CA ASN A 87 1.23 1.63 -13.85
C ASN A 87 2.77 1.66 -13.62
N LEU A 88 3.25 0.83 -12.68
CA LEU A 88 4.67 0.63 -12.35
C LEU A 88 5.13 -0.75 -12.86
N ASP A 89 5.63 -1.62 -11.98
CA ASP A 89 5.91 -3.04 -12.26
C ASP A 89 5.74 -3.85 -10.97
N LEU A 90 5.43 -5.14 -11.09
CA LEU A 90 5.43 -6.08 -9.95
C LEU A 90 6.81 -6.18 -9.27
N ASP A 91 7.88 -5.83 -9.97
CA ASP A 91 9.25 -5.76 -9.44
C ASP A 91 9.43 -4.73 -8.32
N CYS A 92 8.46 -3.84 -8.15
CA CYS A 92 8.35 -2.97 -6.99
C CYS A 92 8.15 -3.76 -5.68
N TYR A 93 7.65 -4.99 -5.73
CA TYR A 93 7.54 -5.87 -4.56
C TYR A 93 8.52 -7.03 -4.58
N ARG A 94 9.72 -6.85 -5.14
CA ARG A 94 10.79 -7.87 -5.05
C ARG A 94 11.42 -7.88 -3.64
N GLY A 95 12.23 -8.90 -3.34
CA GLY A 95 12.99 -8.98 -2.09
C GLY A 95 12.27 -9.66 -0.93
N TRP A 96 10.95 -9.87 -1.03
CA TRP A 96 10.16 -10.56 -0.01
C TRP A 96 9.05 -11.41 -0.67
N THR A 97 8.54 -12.43 0.02
CA THR A 97 7.55 -13.36 -0.58
C THR A 97 6.34 -13.67 0.29
N SER A 98 6.39 -13.41 1.59
CA SER A 98 5.42 -13.94 2.55
C SER A 98 4.43 -12.86 3.00
N ILE A 99 3.16 -13.21 3.07
CA ILE A 99 2.08 -12.40 3.61
C ILE A 99 1.41 -13.23 4.71
N VAL A 100 1.39 -12.73 5.94
CA VAL A 100 0.75 -13.37 7.09
C VAL A 100 -0.52 -12.61 7.41
N VAL A 101 -1.64 -13.33 7.51
CA VAL A 101 -2.96 -12.73 7.70
C VAL A 101 -3.58 -13.26 8.97
N TYR A 102 -3.92 -12.37 9.89
CA TYR A 102 -4.69 -12.63 11.11
C TYR A 102 -6.18 -12.38 10.86
N ALA A 103 -7.05 -12.98 11.67
CA ALA A 103 -8.49 -12.76 11.54
C ALA A 103 -8.87 -11.35 12.00
N ASP A 104 -8.37 -10.96 13.18
CA ASP A 104 -8.66 -9.70 13.86
C ASP A 104 -7.37 -8.87 14.05
N THR A 105 -7.56 -7.60 14.39
CA THR A 105 -6.46 -6.66 14.71
C THR A 105 -5.61 -7.25 15.83
N PHE A 106 -4.32 -7.43 15.55
CA PHE A 106 -3.37 -8.00 16.49
C PHE A 106 -2.51 -6.88 17.06
N VAL A 107 -2.29 -6.90 18.37
CA VAL A 107 -1.30 -6.07 19.07
C VAL A 107 -0.24 -7.07 19.53
N ALA A 108 0.96 -7.07 18.95
CA ALA A 108 2.05 -7.81 19.56
C ALA A 108 2.66 -6.93 20.65
N PRO A 109 2.97 -7.51 21.82
CA PRO A 109 3.96 -6.88 22.68
C PRO A 109 5.30 -6.89 21.94
N ARG A 110 5.92 -5.72 21.80
CA ARG A 110 7.30 -5.56 21.35
C ARG A 110 8.19 -5.51 22.59
N GLU A 111 9.24 -6.33 22.61
CA GLU A 111 10.38 -6.15 23.50
C GLU A 111 11.51 -5.58 22.64
N GLU A 112 11.70 -4.26 22.66
CA GLU A 112 12.93 -3.67 22.14
C GLU A 112 13.95 -3.63 23.27
N THR A 113 15.11 -4.25 23.04
CA THR A 113 16.28 -4.12 23.90
C THR A 113 17.17 -3.05 23.28
N ASP A 114 17.35 -1.92 23.97
CA ASP A 114 18.28 -0.88 23.53
C ASP A 114 19.74 -1.35 23.63
N GLU A 115 20.68 -0.57 23.09
CA GLU A 115 22.12 -0.86 23.14
C GLU A 115 22.69 -0.98 24.58
N ASP A 116 21.91 -0.57 25.58
CA ASP A 116 22.24 -0.64 27.01
C ASP A 116 21.54 -1.81 27.75
N GLY A 117 20.77 -2.66 27.05
CA GLY A 117 20.14 -3.84 27.64
C GLY A 117 18.83 -3.58 28.39
N ILE A 118 18.23 -2.40 28.21
CA ILE A 118 16.95 -2.03 28.83
C ILE A 118 15.82 -2.47 27.90
N VAL A 119 14.89 -3.27 28.44
CA VAL A 119 13.68 -3.69 27.75
C VAL A 119 12.64 -2.57 27.89
N HIS A 120 12.37 -1.87 26.79
CA HIS A 120 11.25 -0.92 26.73
C HIS A 120 9.99 -1.68 26.36
N SER A 121 9.02 -1.75 27.28
CA SER A 121 7.70 -2.33 27.01
C SER A 121 6.78 -1.27 26.40
N GLY A 122 6.91 -1.06 25.08
CA GLY A 122 5.97 -0.27 24.29
C GLY A 122 4.82 -1.14 23.79
N SER A 123 3.58 -0.69 23.98
CA SER A 123 2.40 -1.31 23.37
C SER A 123 2.10 -0.63 22.03
N GLU A 124 2.51 -1.26 20.93
CA GLU A 124 2.14 -0.84 19.58
C GLU A 124 1.09 -1.79 19.00
N VAL A 125 0.03 -1.21 18.44
CA VAL A 125 -0.89 -1.95 17.59
C VAL A 125 -0.08 -2.39 16.37
N LEU A 126 0.02 -3.69 16.11
CA LEU A 126 0.62 -4.19 14.87
C LEU A 126 -0.36 -3.95 13.70
N ALA A 127 -0.61 -2.68 13.38
CA ALA A 127 -0.66 -2.27 11.99
C ALA A 127 0.79 -2.43 11.47
N GLY A 128 0.95 -3.10 10.34
CA GLY A 128 2.09 -3.95 10.09
C GLY A 128 3.43 -3.23 10.02
N GLU A 129 4.42 -3.86 10.64
CA GLU A 129 5.79 -3.50 10.38
C GLU A 129 6.29 -4.21 9.14
N ALA A 130 6.81 -3.43 8.20
CA ALA A 130 7.53 -3.94 7.08
C ALA A 130 9.00 -4.22 7.48
N TRP A 131 9.30 -5.47 7.79
CA TRP A 131 10.68 -5.94 7.97
C TRP A 131 11.42 -5.86 6.62
N ASP A 132 12.67 -5.38 6.57
CA ASP A 132 13.47 -5.46 5.33
C ASP A 132 13.63 -6.95 4.95
N GLY A 133 13.14 -7.31 3.76
CA GLY A 133 13.01 -8.69 3.30
C GLY A 133 12.01 -9.59 4.07
N GLY A 134 11.46 -9.15 5.21
CA GLY A 134 10.52 -9.95 6.00
C GLY A 134 9.06 -9.85 5.51
N PRO A 135 8.14 -10.62 6.15
CA PRO A 135 6.77 -10.75 5.69
C PRO A 135 6.02 -9.41 5.77
N VAL A 136 4.94 -9.30 4.99
CA VAL A 136 3.87 -8.33 5.26
C VAL A 136 2.88 -8.99 6.22
N VAL A 137 2.51 -8.31 7.30
CA VAL A 137 1.54 -8.82 8.29
C VAL A 137 0.27 -7.97 8.18
N LEU A 138 -0.88 -8.63 8.09
CA LEU A 138 -2.18 -7.98 7.92
C LEU A 138 -3.22 -8.56 8.86
N SER A 139 -4.16 -7.73 9.25
CA SER A 139 -5.43 -8.13 9.85
C SER A 139 -6.51 -8.16 8.76
N TRP A 140 -7.21 -9.29 8.60
CA TRP A 140 -8.29 -9.40 7.62
C TRP A 140 -9.47 -8.48 7.98
N ALA A 141 -9.75 -8.29 9.26
CA ALA A 141 -10.73 -7.32 9.74
C ALA A 141 -10.43 -5.91 9.17
N ASP A 142 -9.15 -5.53 9.12
CA ASP A 142 -8.70 -4.21 8.65
C ASP A 142 -8.55 -4.12 7.12
N CYS A 143 -8.62 -5.25 6.42
CA CYS A 143 -8.68 -5.29 4.95
C CYS A 143 -10.10 -5.21 4.40
N ALA A 144 -11.12 -5.40 5.25
CA ALA A 144 -12.51 -5.55 4.85
C ALA A 144 -13.23 -4.21 4.66
N ARG A 145 -14.32 -4.24 3.89
CA ARG A 145 -15.16 -3.06 3.63
C ARG A 145 -15.71 -2.50 4.95
N GLY A 146 -15.51 -1.20 5.17
CA GLY A 146 -15.99 -0.51 6.35
C GLY A 146 -15.04 -0.57 7.55
N SER A 147 -13.89 -1.23 7.44
CA SER A 147 -12.81 -1.05 8.40
C SER A 147 -11.95 0.13 7.99
N TYR A 148 -11.86 1.07 8.91
CA TYR A 148 -11.24 2.38 8.78
C TYR A 148 -10.57 2.67 10.12
N PRO A 149 -9.54 1.90 10.50
CA PRO A 149 -8.99 1.92 11.86
C PRO A 149 -8.54 3.33 12.26
N HIS A 150 -8.10 4.12 11.28
CA HIS A 150 -7.69 5.51 11.47
C HIS A 150 -8.56 6.51 10.68
N GLY A 151 -9.84 6.17 10.46
CA GLY A 151 -10.78 7.03 9.75
C GLY A 151 -10.96 6.70 8.27
N PRO A 152 -11.88 7.39 7.57
CA PRO A 152 -12.46 6.95 6.29
C PRO A 152 -11.45 6.87 5.12
N ALA A 153 -10.27 7.45 5.27
CA ALA A 153 -9.19 7.37 4.30
C ALA A 153 -8.24 6.18 4.54
N SER A 154 -8.36 5.46 5.66
CA SER A 154 -7.44 4.39 6.02
C SER A 154 -7.62 3.14 5.14
N ASN A 155 -6.50 2.55 4.74
CA ASN A 155 -6.38 1.27 4.09
C ASN A 155 -5.03 0.61 4.44
N VAL A 156 -5.05 -0.28 5.44
CA VAL A 156 -3.85 -0.99 5.94
C VAL A 156 -3.10 -1.73 4.82
N VAL A 157 -3.78 -2.28 3.82
CA VAL A 157 -3.08 -2.96 2.71
C VAL A 157 -2.29 -1.96 1.86
N ILE A 158 -2.81 -0.77 1.59
CA ILE A 158 -2.06 0.25 0.86
C ILE A 158 -0.90 0.77 1.71
N HIS A 159 -1.13 0.98 3.01
CA HIS A 159 -0.13 1.40 3.98
C HIS A 159 1.09 0.46 3.99
N GLU A 160 0.90 -0.82 4.31
CA GLU A 160 1.97 -1.82 4.35
C GLU A 160 2.77 -1.90 3.05
N PHE A 161 2.04 -1.82 1.93
CA PHE A 161 2.66 -1.96 0.63
C PHE A 161 3.33 -0.66 0.19
N ALA A 162 2.94 0.51 0.70
CA ALA A 162 3.68 1.75 0.53
C ALA A 162 5.04 1.68 1.24
N HIS A 163 5.13 1.14 2.47
CA HIS A 163 6.43 0.88 3.10
C HIS A 163 7.30 -0.07 2.27
N LYS A 164 6.72 -1.13 1.69
CA LYS A 164 7.48 -2.01 0.79
C LYS A 164 7.99 -1.30 -0.47
N LEU A 165 7.34 -0.23 -0.92
CA LEU A 165 7.86 0.61 -2.01
C LEU A 165 9.00 1.51 -1.52
N ASP A 166 8.87 2.08 -0.33
CA ASP A 166 9.87 2.96 0.26
C ASP A 166 11.19 2.21 0.53
N MET A 167 11.09 1.03 1.13
CA MET A 167 12.21 0.14 1.43
C MET A 167 13.06 -0.27 0.22
N LEU A 168 12.50 -0.22 -1.00
CA LEU A 168 13.30 -0.50 -2.19
C LEU A 168 14.46 0.48 -2.39
N SER A 169 14.38 1.67 -1.80
CA SER A 169 15.44 2.66 -1.82
C SER A 169 16.61 2.30 -0.88
N GLY A 170 16.36 1.38 0.07
CA GLY A 170 17.30 0.93 1.10
C GLY A 170 17.02 1.52 2.49
N ALA A 171 16.24 2.59 2.60
CA ALA A 171 15.81 3.18 3.87
C ALA A 171 14.32 3.48 3.83
N VAL A 172 13.68 3.47 4.99
CA VAL A 172 12.30 3.98 5.18
C VAL A 172 12.43 5.44 5.57
N ASN A 173 12.08 6.35 4.67
CA ASN A 173 12.25 7.79 4.86
C ASN A 173 11.28 8.62 4.00
N GLY A 174 10.23 8.00 3.46
CA GLY A 174 9.26 8.63 2.58
C GLY A 174 9.81 8.99 1.19
N MET A 175 10.94 8.39 0.78
CA MET A 175 11.56 8.60 -0.52
C MET A 175 11.73 7.25 -1.25
N PRO A 176 10.64 6.70 -1.83
CA PRO A 176 10.73 5.48 -2.60
C PRO A 176 11.60 5.65 -3.84
N LEU A 177 11.90 4.54 -4.52
CA LEU A 177 12.59 4.59 -5.81
C LEU A 177 11.76 5.36 -6.85
N LEU A 178 12.08 6.63 -7.04
CA LEU A 178 11.35 7.51 -7.94
C LEU A 178 11.50 7.09 -9.41
N PRO A 179 10.39 7.04 -10.19
CA PRO A 179 10.44 6.83 -11.62
C PRO A 179 11.23 7.91 -12.35
N ARG A 180 11.74 7.59 -13.54
CA ARG A 180 12.31 8.61 -14.44
C ARG A 180 11.27 9.68 -14.73
N GLY A 181 11.67 10.94 -14.56
CA GLY A 181 10.82 12.12 -14.78
C GLY A 181 10.26 12.74 -13.49
N VAL A 182 10.38 12.08 -12.35
CA VAL A 182 10.06 12.67 -11.04
C VAL A 182 11.34 13.27 -10.44
N SER A 183 11.32 14.56 -10.10
CA SER A 183 12.46 15.24 -9.46
C SER A 183 12.52 14.86 -7.99
N ARG A 184 13.70 14.46 -7.51
CA ARG A 184 13.94 14.18 -6.08
C ARG A 184 13.78 15.44 -5.24
N GLU A 185 14.22 16.58 -5.78
CA GLU A 185 14.14 17.87 -5.13
C GLU A 185 12.67 18.33 -4.97
N ALA A 186 11.88 18.20 -6.05
CA ALA A 186 10.45 18.52 -6.00
C ALA A 186 9.67 17.57 -5.06
N TRP A 187 10.01 16.28 -5.08
CA TRP A 187 9.45 15.29 -4.15
C TRP A 187 9.76 15.65 -2.70
N ALA A 188 11.03 15.87 -2.38
CA ALA A 188 11.47 16.21 -1.02
C ALA A 188 10.82 17.51 -0.54
N ALA A 189 10.74 18.53 -1.39
CA ALA A 189 10.10 19.79 -1.04
C ALA A 189 8.59 19.63 -0.76
N ALA A 190 7.88 18.87 -1.59
CA ALA A 190 6.44 18.67 -1.43
C ALA A 190 6.11 17.81 -0.20
N LEU A 191 6.73 16.63 -0.07
CA LEU A 191 6.44 15.72 1.05
C LEU A 191 6.99 16.27 2.37
N GLY A 192 8.19 16.85 2.37
CA GLY A 192 8.74 17.51 3.55
C GLY A 192 7.88 18.70 3.98
N GLY A 193 7.41 19.53 3.05
CA GLY A 193 6.50 20.63 3.34
C GLY A 193 5.15 20.15 3.92
N GLY A 194 4.59 19.07 3.37
CA GLY A 194 3.35 18.47 3.89
C GLY A 194 3.52 17.87 5.29
N TYR A 195 4.64 17.21 5.56
CA TYR A 195 4.97 16.66 6.87
C TYR A 195 5.11 17.75 7.93
N GLU A 196 5.87 18.82 7.64
CA GLU A 196 6.03 19.97 8.55
C GLU A 196 4.72 20.73 8.76
N GLN A 197 3.86 20.81 7.73
CA GLN A 197 2.53 21.39 7.87
C GLN A 197 1.70 20.61 8.89
N LEU A 198 1.60 19.28 8.75
CA LEU A 198 0.87 18.41 9.68
C LEU A 198 1.42 18.54 11.11
N ARG A 199 2.75 18.45 11.26
CA ARG A 199 3.40 18.62 12.57
C ARG A 199 3.07 19.96 13.22
N GLY A 200 3.08 21.04 12.44
CA GLY A 200 2.71 22.35 12.92
C GLY A 200 1.27 22.44 13.41
N GLU A 201 0.32 21.77 12.75
CA GLU A 201 -1.09 21.71 13.19
C GLU A 201 -1.21 21.03 14.56
N LEU A 202 -0.55 19.87 14.72
CA LEU A 202 -0.53 19.14 15.99
C LEU A 202 0.11 19.96 17.12
N GLU A 203 1.23 20.63 16.85
CA GLU A 203 1.91 21.50 17.82
C GLU A 203 1.03 22.70 18.26
N ARG A 204 0.15 23.18 17.38
CA ARG A 204 -0.84 24.24 17.71
C ARG A 204 -2.09 23.71 18.40
N GLY A 205 -2.23 22.38 18.53
CA GLY A 205 -3.44 21.74 19.08
C GLY A 205 -4.66 21.88 18.16
N GLU A 206 -4.43 22.04 16.86
CA GLU A 206 -5.48 22.06 15.84
C GLU A 206 -5.94 20.61 15.57
N GLU A 207 -7.18 20.43 15.13
CA GLU A 207 -7.64 19.14 14.64
C GLU A 207 -6.92 18.85 13.30
N PRO A 208 -6.07 17.82 13.23
CA PRO A 208 -5.23 17.60 12.06
C PRO A 208 -6.09 17.13 10.88
N ALA A 209 -5.77 17.61 9.68
CA ALA A 209 -6.48 17.21 8.48
C ALA A 209 -6.13 15.78 8.02
N LEU A 210 -4.92 15.33 8.34
CA LEU A 210 -4.51 13.94 8.17
C LEU A 210 -4.54 13.22 9.52
N ASP A 211 -4.54 11.90 9.47
CA ASP A 211 -4.28 11.08 10.64
C ASP A 211 -2.96 11.51 11.31
N GLU A 212 -3.00 11.71 12.63
CA GLU A 212 -1.87 12.15 13.44
C GLU A 212 -0.71 11.15 13.41
N TYR A 213 -1.00 9.87 13.13
CA TYR A 213 0.01 8.83 12.93
C TYR A 213 1.00 9.18 11.81
N ALA A 214 0.58 9.93 10.79
CA ALA A 214 1.45 10.40 9.72
C ALA A 214 2.54 11.38 10.20
N ALA A 215 2.45 11.90 11.42
CA ALA A 215 3.45 12.79 12.01
C ALA A 215 4.60 12.06 12.72
N GLU A 216 4.51 10.74 12.92
CA GLU A 216 5.54 9.96 13.63
C GLU A 216 6.90 10.05 12.94
N ASP A 217 6.96 9.70 11.65
CA ASP A 217 8.14 9.86 10.83
C ASP A 217 7.82 10.02 9.32
N PRO A 218 8.79 10.42 8.48
CA PRO A 218 8.55 10.61 7.05
C PRO A 218 8.11 9.36 6.27
N GLY A 219 8.47 8.17 6.73
CA GLY A 219 8.02 6.89 6.19
C GLY A 219 6.54 6.65 6.45
N GLU A 220 6.10 6.87 7.70
CA GLU A 220 4.68 6.83 8.07
C GLU A 220 3.88 7.89 7.32
N PHE A 221 4.44 9.09 7.22
CA PHE A 221 3.83 10.14 6.41
C PHE A 221 3.58 9.68 4.97
N PHE A 222 4.57 9.03 4.33
CA PHE A 222 4.41 8.50 2.98
C PHE A 222 3.37 7.38 2.88
N ALA A 223 3.30 6.48 3.87
CA ALA A 223 2.30 5.43 3.89
C ALA A 223 0.88 5.99 4.04
N VAL A 224 0.67 6.89 4.99
CA VAL A 224 -0.64 7.52 5.23
C VAL A 224 -1.10 8.37 4.03
N ILE A 225 -0.25 9.25 3.48
CA ILE A 225 -0.66 10.02 2.29
C ILE A 225 -0.95 9.11 1.09
N SER A 226 -0.36 7.92 1.02
CA SER A 226 -0.68 6.92 -0.01
C SER A 226 -2.06 6.31 0.19
N GLU A 227 -2.47 6.05 1.44
CA GLU A 227 -3.85 5.65 1.76
C GLU A 227 -4.84 6.74 1.29
N TYR A 228 -4.61 7.98 1.71
CA TYR A 228 -5.44 9.13 1.32
C TYR A 228 -5.48 9.31 -0.20
N PHE A 229 -4.37 9.12 -0.90
CA PHE A 229 -4.31 9.24 -2.35
C PHE A 229 -5.23 8.26 -3.08
N PHE A 230 -5.46 7.06 -2.54
CA PHE A 230 -6.34 6.07 -3.16
C PHE A 230 -7.76 6.06 -2.58
N MET A 231 -7.92 6.36 -1.29
CA MET A 231 -9.22 6.30 -0.60
C MET A 231 -9.95 7.64 -0.61
N ALA A 232 -9.24 8.74 -0.41
CA ALA A 232 -9.79 10.10 -0.31
C ALA A 232 -9.03 11.12 -1.20
N PRO A 233 -8.86 10.86 -2.52
CA PRO A 233 -7.98 11.66 -3.36
C PRO A 233 -8.40 13.12 -3.50
N LEU A 234 -9.70 13.42 -3.53
CA LEU A 234 -10.19 14.80 -3.60
C LEU A 234 -9.84 15.59 -2.33
N TYR A 235 -9.86 14.92 -1.17
CA TYR A 235 -9.45 15.50 0.10
C TYR A 235 -7.95 15.81 0.10
N LEU A 236 -7.12 14.85 -0.28
CA LEU A 236 -5.67 15.04 -0.36
C LEU A 236 -5.29 16.11 -1.39
N GLN A 237 -5.94 16.13 -2.56
CA GLN A 237 -5.72 17.14 -3.59
C GLN A 237 -6.05 18.55 -3.10
N HIS A 238 -7.09 18.69 -2.28
CA HIS A 238 -7.47 19.98 -1.72
C HIS A 238 -6.50 20.44 -0.63
N TYR A 239 -6.16 19.53 0.30
CA TYR A 239 -5.42 19.87 1.51
C TYR A 239 -3.89 19.91 1.32
N LEU A 240 -3.32 18.98 0.53
CA LEU A 240 -1.90 18.95 0.17
C LEU A 240 -1.72 18.82 -1.36
N PRO A 241 -2.04 19.88 -2.14
CA PRO A 241 -2.01 19.81 -3.61
C PRO A 241 -0.63 19.47 -4.19
N ALA A 242 0.44 19.98 -3.59
CA ALA A 242 1.80 19.67 -4.04
C ALA A 242 2.18 18.20 -3.80
N VAL A 243 1.77 17.64 -2.66
CA VAL A 243 1.95 16.21 -2.35
C VAL A 243 1.15 15.36 -3.32
N TYR A 244 -0.11 15.73 -3.56
CA TYR A 244 -0.98 15.04 -4.51
C TYR A 244 -0.36 14.97 -5.90
N GLU A 245 0.18 16.08 -6.40
CA GLU A 245 0.86 16.13 -7.70
C GLU A 245 2.05 15.16 -7.76
N GLN A 246 2.90 15.14 -6.72
CA GLN A 246 4.02 14.22 -6.66
C GLN A 246 3.57 12.75 -6.64
N LEU A 247 2.54 12.42 -5.87
CA LEU A 247 1.97 11.06 -5.84
C LEU A 247 1.34 10.67 -7.19
N THR A 248 0.69 11.60 -7.89
CA THR A 248 0.20 11.38 -9.25
C THR A 248 1.33 11.05 -10.22
N LEU A 249 2.45 11.77 -10.15
CA LEU A 249 3.63 11.51 -10.97
C LEU A 249 4.30 10.17 -10.62
N TYR A 250 4.39 9.86 -9.32
CA TYR A 250 5.00 8.63 -8.82
C TYR A 250 4.18 7.40 -9.15
N TYR A 251 2.92 7.34 -8.73
CA TYR A 251 2.03 6.20 -9.01
C TYR A 251 1.57 6.15 -10.46
N ARG A 252 1.72 7.26 -11.21
CA ARG A 252 1.22 7.44 -12.59
C ARG A 252 -0.28 7.21 -12.67
N GLN A 253 -1.00 7.69 -11.67
CA GLN A 253 -2.43 7.52 -11.51
C GLN A 253 -3.03 8.84 -11.05
N ASP A 254 -4.30 9.08 -11.40
CA ASP A 254 -5.05 10.24 -10.92
C ASP A 254 -6.40 9.75 -10.37
N PRO A 255 -6.43 9.32 -9.08
CA PRO A 255 -7.66 8.84 -8.47
C PRO A 255 -8.72 9.94 -8.28
N ALA A 256 -8.35 11.21 -8.18
CA ALA A 256 -9.29 12.33 -8.07
C ALA A 256 -10.09 12.46 -9.38
N ALA A 257 -9.39 12.47 -10.51
CA ALA A 257 -10.02 12.49 -11.82
C ALA A 257 -10.84 11.21 -12.08
N ARG A 258 -10.46 10.04 -11.53
CA ARG A 258 -11.28 8.81 -11.61
C ARG A 258 -12.59 8.94 -10.85
N GLN A 259 -12.55 9.48 -9.64
CA GLN A 259 -13.75 9.67 -8.81
C GLN A 259 -14.72 10.65 -9.48
N GLN A 260 -14.23 11.78 -9.99
CA GLN A 260 -15.05 12.78 -10.70
C GLN A 260 -15.73 12.25 -11.97
N ARG A 261 -15.19 11.21 -12.62
CA ARG A 261 -15.84 10.54 -13.77
C ARG A 261 -16.90 9.52 -13.37
N SER A 262 -16.92 9.12 -12.10
CA SER A 262 -17.78 8.04 -11.57
C SER A 262 -19.00 8.57 -10.83
N THR A 263 -18.99 9.85 -10.47
CA THR A 263 -20.10 10.65 -9.95
C THR A 263 -20.90 11.26 -11.09
#